data_AF-A0A1I3T5N9-F1
#
_entry.id   AF-A0A1I3T5N9-F1
#
_cell.length_a   1.000
_cell.length_b   1.000
_cell.length_c   1.000
_cell.angle_alpha   90.00
_cell.angle_beta   90.00
_cell.angle_gamma   90.00
#
_symmetry.space_group_name_H-M   'P 1'
#
loop_
_entity.id
_entity.type
_entity.pdbx_description
1 polymer ?
#
loop_
_entity_poly.entity_id
_entity_poly.type
_entity_poly.pdbx_seq_one_letter_code
_entity_poly.pdbx_strand_id
1 'polypeptide(L)'
;MSTDKKSKDTRFKPGQSGNPAGRPLGARAKALAALDALAEGEMTDIARAMIEKAKEGDTTAGRLILDRAWPMRKGRGITFELPHVSKVDDLPEAIAAVTRQVADGEISPDEGATIISLLEAHRKAIETNEFSDRLAALEERMGKP
;
A
#
# COMPACT_ATOMS: atom_id res chain seq x y z
N MET A 1 -23.62 48.60 43.67
CA MET A 1 -23.15 47.24 43.33
C MET A 1 -22.52 47.30 41.95
N SER A 2 -21.19 47.28 41.86
CA SER A 2 -20.48 47.35 40.58
C SER A 2 -19.90 45.97 40.27
N THR A 3 -20.40 45.30 39.24
CA THR A 3 -19.84 44.03 38.76
C THR A 3 -18.79 44.33 37.70
N ASP A 4 -17.54 44.32 38.13
CA ASP A 4 -16.35 44.55 37.32
C ASP A 4 -16.12 43.34 36.39
N LYS A 5 -16.39 43.49 35.09
CA LYS A 5 -16.28 42.41 34.10
C LYS A 5 -14.88 42.41 33.51
N LYS A 6 -13.94 41.74 34.18
CA LYS A 6 -12.56 41.55 33.67
C LYS A 6 -12.61 40.92 32.27
N SER A 7 -12.11 41.63 31.26
CA SER A 7 -11.94 41.04 29.92
C SER A 7 -10.87 39.95 30.01
N LYS A 8 -11.22 38.73 29.61
CA LYS A 8 -10.23 37.65 29.49
C LYS A 8 -9.43 37.94 28.23
N ASP A 9 -8.13 38.18 28.38
CA ASP A 9 -7.24 38.30 27.23
C ASP A 9 -7.17 36.92 26.54
N THR A 10 -7.74 36.84 25.33
CA THR A 10 -7.85 35.60 24.55
C THR A 10 -6.64 35.38 23.64
N ARG A 11 -5.60 36.21 23.76
CA ARG A 11 -4.41 36.14 22.93
C ARG A 11 -3.44 35.08 23.45
N PHE A 12 -2.90 34.27 22.54
CA PHE A 12 -1.83 33.34 22.87
C PHE A 12 -0.58 34.10 23.30
N LYS A 13 0.14 33.55 24.29
CA LYS A 13 1.40 34.13 24.74
C LYS A 13 2.46 33.99 23.62
N PRO A 14 3.28 35.01 23.37
CA PRO A 14 4.39 34.90 22.43
C PRO A 14 5.27 33.68 22.74
N GLY A 15 5.52 32.84 21.74
CA GLY A 15 6.32 31.61 21.88
C GLY A 15 5.58 30.39 22.43
N GLN A 16 4.29 30.49 22.77
CA GLN A 16 3.50 29.35 23.27
C GLN A 16 2.32 29.06 22.34
N SER A 17 2.36 27.91 21.66
CA SER A 17 1.22 27.41 20.88
C SER A 17 0.04 27.14 21.81
N GLY A 18 -1.17 27.55 21.40
CA GLY A 18 -2.43 27.18 22.06
C GLY A 18 -2.74 25.69 22.01
N ASN A 19 -2.05 24.94 21.16
CA ASN A 19 -2.08 23.49 21.11
C ASN A 19 -0.64 22.94 21.15
N PRO A 20 -0.11 22.67 22.36
CA PRO A 20 1.28 22.20 22.55
C PRO A 20 1.54 20.81 21.96
N ALA A 21 0.51 19.95 21.89
CA ALA A 21 0.61 18.60 21.33
C ALA A 21 0.48 18.57 19.79
N GLY A 22 0.21 19.72 19.17
CA GLY A 22 -0.02 19.82 17.74
C GLY A 22 -1.30 19.12 17.29
N ARG A 23 -1.49 19.06 15.97
CA ARG A 23 -2.61 18.31 15.38
C ARG A 23 -2.39 16.81 15.64
N PRO A 24 -3.43 16.05 16.02
CA PRO A 24 -3.28 14.62 16.27
C PRO A 24 -2.69 13.90 15.06
N LEU A 25 -1.75 12.98 15.31
CA LEU A 25 -1.13 12.17 14.26
C LEU A 25 -2.22 11.36 13.54
N GLY A 26 -2.28 11.45 12.21
CA GLY A 26 -3.30 10.78 11.40
C GLY A 26 -4.64 11.54 11.26
N ALA A 27 -4.84 12.66 11.95
CA ALA A 27 -6.05 13.47 11.76
C ALA A 27 -6.12 14.03 10.33
N ARG A 28 -7.13 13.67 9.54
CA ARG A 28 -7.39 14.26 8.22
C ARG A 28 -7.98 15.66 8.33
N ALA A 29 -7.76 16.48 7.29
CA ALA A 29 -8.28 17.84 7.30
C ALA A 29 -9.79 17.74 7.08
N LYS A 30 -10.59 18.51 7.83
CA LYS A 30 -12.06 18.50 7.66
C LYS A 30 -12.48 18.75 6.21
N ALA A 31 -11.74 19.61 5.50
CA ALA A 31 -11.94 19.85 4.08
C ALA A 31 -11.74 18.60 3.22
N LEU A 32 -10.71 17.78 3.49
CA LEU A 32 -10.48 16.54 2.75
C LEU A 32 -11.57 15.50 3.02
N ALA A 33 -12.01 15.37 4.27
CA ALA A 33 -13.12 14.47 4.60
C ALA A 33 -14.45 14.91 3.94
N ALA A 34 -14.68 16.22 3.82
CA ALA A 34 -15.83 16.76 3.09
C ALA A 34 -15.73 16.49 1.59
N LEU A 35 -14.53 16.60 1.00
CA LEU A 35 -14.29 16.23 -0.40
C LEU A 35 -14.51 14.74 -0.65
N ASP A 36 -14.03 13.87 0.25
CA ASP A 36 -14.26 12.42 0.15
C ASP A 36 -15.77 12.12 0.15
N ALA A 37 -16.53 12.74 1.06
CA ALA A 37 -17.99 12.58 1.14
C ALA A 37 -18.74 13.13 -0.08
N LEU A 38 -18.22 14.19 -0.71
CA LEU A 38 -18.78 14.72 -1.97
C LEU A 38 -18.44 13.85 -3.18
N ALA A 39 -17.29 13.16 -3.15
CA ALA A 39 -16.84 12.30 -4.22
C ALA A 39 -17.48 10.90 -4.16
N GLU A 40 -17.97 10.48 -3.01
CA GLU A 40 -18.56 9.17 -2.79
C GLU A 40 -19.83 9.00 -3.65
N GLY A 41 -19.79 8.02 -4.58
CA GLY A 41 -20.87 7.77 -5.55
C GLY A 41 -20.76 8.56 -6.86
N GLU A 42 -20.14 9.74 -6.85
CA GLU A 42 -20.04 10.65 -8.01
C GLU A 42 -18.88 10.30 -8.97
N MET A 43 -17.92 9.48 -8.50
CA MET A 43 -16.69 9.17 -9.26
C MET A 43 -16.96 8.64 -10.68
N THR A 44 -18.01 7.84 -10.85
CA THR A 44 -18.35 7.25 -12.16
C THR A 44 -18.84 8.32 -13.14
N ASP A 45 -19.68 9.25 -12.67
CA ASP A 45 -20.25 10.28 -13.53
C ASP A 45 -19.24 11.38 -13.85
N ILE A 46 -18.37 11.72 -12.89
CA ILE A 46 -17.20 12.58 -13.14
C ILE A 46 -16.30 11.95 -14.19
N ALA A 47 -16.01 10.65 -14.09
CA ALA A 47 -15.17 9.95 -15.07
C ALA A 47 -15.79 9.99 -16.48
N ARG A 48 -17.11 9.75 -16.60
CA ARG A 48 -17.83 9.87 -17.89
C ARG A 48 -17.75 11.29 -18.47
N ALA A 49 -17.99 12.32 -17.65
CA ALA A 49 -17.91 13.70 -18.09
C ALA A 49 -16.50 14.07 -18.60
N MET A 50 -15.44 13.58 -17.94
CA MET A 50 -14.06 13.78 -18.39
C MET A 50 -13.76 13.04 -19.70
N ILE A 51 -14.33 11.84 -19.89
CA ILE A 51 -14.19 11.09 -21.15
C ILE A 51 -14.82 11.87 -22.31
N GLU A 52 -16.01 12.44 -22.13
CA GLU A 52 -16.65 13.23 -23.18
C GLU A 52 -15.84 14.49 -23.51
N LYS A 53 -15.37 15.23 -22.49
CA LYS A 53 -14.47 16.39 -22.73
C LYS A 53 -13.19 16.00 -23.47
N ALA A 54 -12.60 14.85 -23.12
CA ALA A 54 -11.41 14.36 -23.82
C ALA A 54 -11.71 14.04 -25.29
N LYS A 55 -12.88 13.45 -25.60
CA LYS A 55 -13.32 13.22 -26.98
C LYS A 55 -13.58 14.52 -27.76
N GLU A 56 -14.03 15.57 -27.08
CA GLU A 56 -14.22 16.92 -27.64
C GLU A 56 -12.89 17.66 -27.88
N GLY A 57 -11.74 17.09 -27.48
CA GLY A 57 -10.42 17.65 -27.73
C GLY A 57 -9.77 18.35 -26.53
N ASP A 58 -10.33 18.22 -25.32
CA ASP A 58 -9.64 18.65 -24.11
C ASP A 58 -8.42 17.74 -23.85
N THR A 59 -7.24 18.26 -24.18
CA THR A 59 -5.97 17.55 -24.05
C THR A 59 -5.57 17.29 -22.61
N THR A 60 -6.08 18.08 -21.64
CA THR A 60 -5.81 17.87 -20.21
C THR A 60 -6.65 16.71 -19.68
N ALA A 61 -7.94 16.67 -20.03
CA ALA A 61 -8.81 15.54 -19.72
C ALA A 61 -8.30 14.25 -20.39
N GLY A 62 -7.90 14.35 -21.66
CA GLY A 62 -7.29 13.25 -22.42
C GLY A 62 -6.02 12.73 -21.75
N ARG A 63 -5.11 13.60 -21.33
CA ARG A 63 -3.88 13.22 -20.62
C ARG A 63 -4.18 12.50 -19.29
N LEU A 64 -5.08 13.03 -18.47
CA LEU A 64 -5.47 12.41 -17.19
C LEU A 64 -6.03 11.00 -17.38
N ILE A 65 -6.86 10.80 -18.40
CA ILE A 65 -7.43 9.50 -18.73
C ILE A 65 -6.35 8.58 -19.28
N LEU A 66 -5.52 9.04 -20.22
CA LEU A 66 -4.46 8.24 -20.82
C LEU A 66 -3.39 7.83 -19.82
N ASP A 67 -2.93 8.73 -18.93
CA ASP A 67 -1.94 8.42 -17.88
C ASP A 67 -2.45 7.34 -16.89
N ARG A 68 -3.79 7.18 -16.78
CA ARG A 68 -4.41 6.21 -15.86
C ARG A 68 -4.89 4.93 -16.55
N ALA A 69 -5.36 5.02 -17.79
CA ALA A 69 -5.87 3.91 -18.60
C ALA A 69 -4.77 3.22 -19.42
N TRP A 70 -3.71 3.95 -19.78
CA TRP A 70 -2.56 3.50 -20.57
C TRP A 70 -1.27 3.83 -19.79
N PRO A 71 -0.31 2.91 -19.64
CA PRO A 71 0.06 2.42 -18.32
C PRO A 71 1.03 3.31 -17.50
N MET A 72 0.68 3.51 -16.22
CA MET A 72 1.53 3.08 -15.11
C MET A 72 0.69 2.19 -14.17
N ARG A 73 0.56 0.89 -14.51
CA ARG A 73 -0.30 -0.11 -13.84
C ARG A 73 0.34 -0.67 -12.57
N LYS A 74 0.79 0.18 -11.64
CA LYS A 74 1.31 -0.32 -10.36
C LYS A 74 0.14 -0.69 -9.44
N GLY A 75 -0.05 -1.98 -9.17
CA GLY A 75 -0.91 -2.47 -8.08
C GLY A 75 -2.29 -3.03 -8.46
N ARG A 76 -2.57 -3.34 -9.73
CA ARG A 76 -3.73 -4.19 -10.06
C ARG A 76 -3.43 -5.63 -9.62
N GLY A 77 -4.42 -6.31 -9.02
CA GLY A 77 -4.30 -7.74 -8.74
C GLY A 77 -4.09 -8.53 -10.03
N ILE A 78 -3.07 -9.38 -10.02
CA ILE A 78 -2.77 -10.31 -11.12
C ILE A 78 -3.23 -11.71 -10.76
N THR A 79 -3.66 -12.45 -11.78
CA THR A 79 -3.95 -13.88 -11.67
C THR A 79 -2.80 -14.60 -12.34
N PHE A 80 -2.16 -15.49 -11.62
CA PHE A 80 -1.04 -16.29 -12.09
C PHE A 80 -1.10 -17.65 -11.42
N GLU A 81 -0.58 -18.67 -12.08
CA GLU A 81 -0.53 -20.01 -11.52
C GLU A 81 0.80 -20.21 -10.80
N LEU A 82 0.73 -20.63 -9.54
CA LEU A 82 1.90 -20.94 -8.73
C LEU A 82 1.77 -22.37 -8.20
N PRO A 83 2.78 -23.24 -8.40
CA PRO A 83 2.78 -24.55 -7.79
C PRO A 83 2.81 -24.43 -6.27
N HIS A 84 2.35 -25.47 -5.58
CA HIS A 84 2.30 -25.47 -4.13
C HIS A 84 3.72 -25.43 -3.53
N VAL A 85 3.99 -24.44 -2.67
CA VAL A 85 5.30 -24.28 -2.02
C VAL A 85 5.18 -24.55 -0.52
N SER A 86 5.58 -25.75 -0.12
CA SER A 86 5.52 -26.21 1.28
C SER A 86 6.90 -26.30 1.92
N LYS A 87 7.93 -26.61 1.13
CA LYS A 87 9.32 -26.80 1.56
C LYS A 87 10.28 -26.02 0.67
N VAL A 88 11.52 -25.90 1.11
CA VAL A 88 12.58 -25.22 0.34
C VAL A 88 12.80 -25.88 -1.02
N ASP A 89 12.68 -27.21 -1.10
CA ASP A 89 12.85 -27.98 -2.34
C ASP A 89 11.81 -27.68 -3.43
N ASP A 90 10.66 -27.11 -3.06
CA ASP A 90 9.58 -26.75 -4.00
C ASP A 90 9.86 -25.40 -4.71
N LEU A 91 10.77 -24.58 -4.17
CA LEU A 91 11.02 -23.22 -4.66
C LEU A 91 11.58 -23.15 -6.08
N PRO A 92 12.53 -24.00 -6.52
CA PRO A 92 13.04 -23.96 -7.90
C PRO A 92 11.93 -24.15 -8.93
N GLU A 93 10.97 -25.02 -8.66
CA GLU A 93 9.81 -25.25 -9.55
C GLU A 93 8.90 -24.02 -9.59
N ALA A 94 8.61 -23.42 -8.45
CA ALA A 94 7.84 -22.18 -8.36
C ALA A 94 8.49 -21.01 -9.12
N ILE A 95 9.80 -20.83 -8.96
CA ILE A 95 10.58 -19.80 -9.67
C ILE A 95 10.57 -20.04 -11.18
N ALA A 96 10.70 -21.30 -11.62
CA ALA A 96 10.64 -21.67 -13.03
C ALA A 96 9.25 -21.39 -13.63
N ALA A 97 8.18 -21.68 -12.89
CA ALA A 97 6.81 -21.40 -13.30
C ALA A 97 6.56 -19.89 -13.48
N VAL A 98 7.04 -19.05 -12.55
CA VAL A 98 6.94 -17.58 -12.66
C VAL A 98 7.75 -17.08 -13.87
N THR A 99 8.97 -17.59 -14.05
CA THR A 99 9.85 -17.19 -15.16
C THR A 99 9.23 -17.50 -16.51
N ARG A 100 8.56 -18.66 -16.63
CA ARG A 100 7.82 -19.05 -17.84
C ARG A 100 6.67 -18.09 -18.13
N GLN A 101 5.85 -17.77 -17.14
CA GLN A 101 4.73 -16.84 -17.31
C GLN A 101 5.20 -15.43 -17.69
N VAL A 102 6.38 -14.99 -17.24
CA VAL A 102 7.02 -13.76 -17.71
C VAL A 102 7.43 -13.88 -19.18
N ALA A 103 8.04 -14.99 -19.57
CA ALA A 103 8.47 -15.22 -20.96
C ALA A 103 7.30 -15.32 -21.94
N ASP A 104 6.19 -15.89 -21.51
CA ASP A 104 4.95 -16.03 -22.29
C ASP A 104 4.14 -14.72 -22.33
N GLY A 105 4.50 -13.73 -21.53
CA GLY A 105 3.87 -12.41 -21.49
C GLY A 105 2.56 -12.36 -20.70
N GLU A 106 2.26 -13.39 -19.91
CA GLU A 106 1.08 -13.45 -19.04
C GLU A 106 1.20 -12.50 -17.84
N ILE A 107 2.43 -12.34 -17.33
CA ILE A 107 2.78 -11.38 -16.29
C ILE A 107 3.96 -10.52 -16.75
N SER A 108 4.02 -9.27 -16.26
CA SER A 108 5.14 -8.38 -16.59
C SER A 108 6.42 -8.76 -15.83
N PRO A 109 7.61 -8.36 -16.32
CA PRO A 109 8.87 -8.56 -15.61
C PRO A 109 8.88 -7.94 -14.20
N ASP A 110 8.26 -6.77 -14.02
CA ASP A 110 8.15 -6.09 -12.72
C ASP A 110 7.27 -6.89 -11.73
N GLU A 111 6.16 -7.45 -12.23
CA GLU A 111 5.29 -8.33 -11.45
C GLU A 111 6.00 -9.64 -11.09
N GLY A 112 6.70 -10.26 -12.05
CA GLY A 112 7.54 -11.43 -11.82
C GLY A 112 8.59 -11.20 -10.74
N ALA A 113 9.34 -10.10 -10.82
CA ALA A 113 10.33 -9.74 -9.80
C ALA A 113 9.71 -9.57 -8.40
N THR A 114 8.50 -9.02 -8.33
CA THR A 114 7.74 -8.88 -7.08
C THR A 114 7.34 -10.25 -6.52
N ILE A 115 6.84 -11.16 -7.36
CA ILE A 115 6.49 -12.52 -6.96
C ILE A 115 7.72 -13.29 -6.46
N ILE A 116 8.84 -13.23 -7.19
CA ILE A 116 10.09 -13.88 -6.77
C ILE A 116 10.55 -13.35 -5.39
N SER A 117 10.39 -12.05 -5.13
CA SER A 117 10.71 -11.46 -3.82
C SER A 117 9.81 -12.00 -2.70
N LEU A 118 8.53 -12.29 -2.99
CA LEU A 118 7.62 -12.93 -2.04
C LEU A 118 8.01 -14.39 -1.77
N LEU A 119 8.42 -15.13 -2.81
CA LEU A 119 8.93 -16.50 -2.66
C LEU A 119 10.20 -16.55 -1.81
N GLU A 120 11.12 -15.58 -1.98
CA GLU A 120 12.29 -15.44 -1.12
C GLU A 120 11.93 -15.15 0.34
N ALA A 121 10.90 -14.34 0.60
CA ALA A 121 10.40 -14.11 1.96
C ALA A 121 9.80 -15.39 2.56
N HIS A 122 9.07 -16.18 1.75
CA HIS A 122 8.53 -17.47 2.17
C HIS A 122 9.64 -18.48 2.48
N ARG A 123 10.70 -18.55 1.65
CA ARG A 123 11.89 -19.38 1.91
C ARG A 123 12.48 -19.09 3.30
N LYS A 124 12.69 -17.81 3.60
CA LYS A 124 13.24 -17.38 4.91
C LYS A 124 12.35 -17.80 6.07
N ALA A 125 11.02 -17.76 5.90
CA ALA A 125 10.09 -18.22 6.93
C ALA A 125 10.19 -19.73 7.17
N ILE A 126 10.28 -20.53 6.10
CA ILE A 126 10.49 -21.98 6.19
C ILE A 126 11.82 -22.29 6.88
N GLU A 127 12.92 -21.71 6.39
CA GLU A 127 14.27 -21.91 6.95
C GLU A 127 14.31 -21.53 8.44
N THR A 128 13.68 -20.42 8.83
CA THR A 128 13.64 -19.99 10.24
C THR A 128 12.97 -21.03 11.12
N ASN A 129 11.86 -21.62 10.68
CA ASN A 129 11.18 -22.68 11.42
C ASN A 129 12.05 -23.94 11.48
N GLU A 130 12.59 -24.39 10.36
CA GLU A 130 13.43 -25.59 10.30
C GLU A 130 14.70 -25.44 11.17
N PHE A 131 15.33 -24.27 11.18
CA PHE A 131 16.48 -24.02 12.04
C PHE A 131 16.09 -23.96 13.52
N SER A 132 14.93 -23.40 13.85
CA SER A 132 14.44 -23.37 15.23
C SER A 132 14.19 -24.79 15.75
N ASP A 133 13.56 -25.64 14.95
CA ASP A 133 13.31 -27.05 15.28
C ASP A 133 14.62 -27.84 15.44
N ARG A 134 15.58 -27.64 14.52
CA ARG A 134 16.89 -28.30 14.59
C ARG A 134 17.71 -27.85 15.79
N LEU A 135 17.65 -26.56 16.15
CA LEU A 135 18.32 -26.03 17.34
C LEU A 135 17.73 -26.63 18.61
N ALA A 136 16.40 -26.66 18.74
CA ALA A 136 15.74 -27.27 19.89
C ALA A 136 16.13 -28.74 20.07
N ALA A 137 16.14 -29.52 18.98
CA ALA A 137 16.55 -30.92 19.01
C ALA A 137 18.04 -31.11 19.39
N LEU A 138 18.91 -30.18 18.98
CA LEU A 138 20.32 -30.20 19.38
C LEU A 138 20.52 -29.81 20.85
N GLU A 139 19.79 -28.80 21.34
CA GLU A 139 19.83 -28.38 22.74
C GLU A 139 19.32 -29.49 23.67
N GLU A 140 18.28 -30.23 23.27
CA GLU A 140 17.79 -31.39 24.02
C GLU A 140 18.82 -32.51 24.07
N ARG A 141 19.51 -32.79 22.95
CA ARG A 141 20.55 -33.82 22.86
C ARG A 141 21.84 -33.47 23.60
N MET A 142 22.24 -32.20 23.60
CA MET A 142 23.47 -31.77 24.26
C MET A 142 23.33 -31.64 25.77
N GLY A 143 22.11 -31.79 26.30
CA GLY A 143 21.80 -31.44 27.68
C GLY A 143 21.89 -29.93 27.81
N LYS A 144 20.76 -29.28 28.06
CA LYS A 144 20.74 -27.84 28.38
C LYS A 144 21.85 -27.53 29.41
N PRO A 145 22.58 -26.40 29.28
CA PRO A 145 23.43 -25.96 30.40
C PRO A 145 22.63 -25.91 31.70
#